data_AF-G4AAH4-F1
#
_entry.id   AF-G4AAH4-F1
#
_cell.length_a   1.000
_cell.length_b   1.000
_cell.length_c   1.000
_cell.angle_alpha   90.00
_cell.angle_beta   90.00
_cell.angle_gamma   90.00
#
_symmetry.space_group_name_H-M   'P 1'
#
loop_
_entity.id
_entity.type
_entity.pdbx_description
1 polymer ?
#
loop_
_entity_poly.entity_id
_entity_poly.type
_entity_poly.pdbx_seq_one_letter_code
_entity_poly.pdbx_strand_id
1 'polypeptide(L)'
;MSLFSKIKGAVNKFHRKSINRKLKNRLQNHGMSVLSSNCVGAFILHDLNEPFNSPFVNLYVKPRNFIRYLQNMPHYHQQTLVFKPADKPYPVGWLDDIPIHFMHYHSAQEAQEKWESRLKRLDSDNLFIVMTNKDGAEGVTYQDLADFDNLPFKNKVVFTHKPYPELESAVYIKGFENETQVGDIFEFSGWNGEKYYDQFDYVAWFNKR
;
A
#
# COMPACT_ATOMS: atom_id res chain seq x y z
N MET A 1 5.11 2.40 -26.48
CA MET A 1 6.34 2.38 -25.66
C MET A 1 7.57 2.28 -26.56
N SER A 2 8.51 3.23 -26.42
CA SER A 2 9.79 3.25 -27.16
C SER A 2 10.68 2.04 -26.83
N LEU A 3 11.54 1.62 -27.76
CA LEU A 3 12.54 0.55 -27.57
C LEU A 3 13.42 0.82 -26.33
N PHE A 4 13.76 2.08 -26.09
CA PHE A 4 14.53 2.52 -24.94
C PHE A 4 13.85 2.22 -23.60
N SER A 5 12.52 2.43 -23.52
CA SER A 5 11.72 2.12 -22.34
C SER A 5 11.68 0.61 -22.07
N LYS A 6 11.62 -0.22 -23.11
CA LYS A 6 11.67 -1.68 -22.98
C LYS A 6 13.02 -2.16 -22.44
N ILE A 7 14.12 -1.59 -22.93
CA ILE A 7 15.49 -1.89 -22.46
C ILE A 7 15.63 -1.50 -20.98
N LYS A 8 15.25 -0.25 -20.62
CA LYS A 8 15.25 0.21 -19.23
C LYS A 8 14.47 -0.74 -18.32
N GLY A 9 13.27 -1.14 -18.74
CA GLY A 9 12.44 -2.08 -18.01
C GLY A 9 13.09 -3.46 -17.81
N ALA A 10 13.75 -4.00 -18.83
CA ALA A 10 14.45 -5.28 -18.74
C ALA A 10 15.65 -5.22 -17.78
N VAL A 11 16.46 -4.15 -17.87
CA VAL A 11 17.60 -3.91 -16.97
C VAL A 11 17.13 -3.80 -15.52
N ASN A 12 16.13 -2.97 -15.25
CA ASN A 12 15.57 -2.84 -13.90
C ASN A 12 15.02 -4.15 -13.34
N LYS A 13 14.30 -4.94 -14.16
CA LYS A 13 13.80 -6.27 -13.73
C LYS A 13 14.95 -7.22 -13.40
N PHE A 14 16.06 -7.17 -14.13
CA PHE A 14 17.24 -7.98 -13.83
C PHE A 14 17.86 -7.58 -12.49
N HIS A 15 18.12 -6.29 -12.26
CA HIS A 15 18.65 -5.80 -10.99
C HIS A 15 17.69 -6.06 -9.80
N ARG A 16 16.38 -5.89 -10.01
CA ARG A 16 15.36 -6.14 -8.97
C ARG A 16 15.41 -7.57 -8.45
N LYS A 17 15.73 -8.58 -9.29
CA LYS A 17 15.91 -9.97 -8.82
C LYS A 17 17.02 -10.09 -7.77
N SER A 18 18.14 -9.39 -7.96
CA SER A 18 19.23 -9.39 -6.99
C SER A 18 18.87 -8.62 -5.72
N ILE A 19 18.18 -7.48 -5.85
CA ILE A 19 17.70 -6.69 -4.70
C ILE A 19 16.72 -7.52 -3.87
N ASN A 20 15.70 -8.11 -4.50
CA ASN A 20 14.72 -8.99 -3.84
C ASN A 20 15.40 -10.16 -3.13
N ARG A 21 16.42 -10.78 -3.73
CA ARG A 21 17.17 -11.85 -3.05
C ARG A 21 17.83 -11.36 -1.75
N LYS A 22 18.47 -10.19 -1.78
CA LYS A 22 19.09 -9.59 -0.58
C LYS A 22 18.06 -9.22 0.48
N LEU A 23 16.94 -8.62 0.06
CA LEU A 23 15.85 -8.24 0.97
C LEU A 23 15.22 -9.46 1.65
N LYS A 24 14.95 -10.52 0.90
CA LYS A 24 14.44 -11.79 1.44
C LYS A 24 15.40 -12.43 2.44
N ASN A 25 16.70 -12.41 2.16
CA ASN A 25 17.70 -12.97 3.08
C ASN A 25 17.82 -12.17 4.40
N ARG A 26 17.44 -10.89 4.40
CA ARG A 26 17.43 -10.02 5.58
C ARG A 26 16.12 -10.10 6.37
N LEU A 27 15.04 -10.55 5.75
CA LEU A 27 13.74 -10.66 6.38
C LEU A 27 13.75 -11.81 7.38
N GLN A 28 13.33 -11.51 8.61
CA GLN A 28 13.24 -12.47 9.71
C GLN A 28 11.79 -12.68 10.15
N ASN A 29 10.95 -11.66 9.96
CA ASN A 29 9.51 -11.74 10.23
C ASN A 29 8.76 -12.26 9.00
N HIS A 30 7.90 -13.26 9.20
CA HIS A 30 7.10 -13.89 8.15
C HIS A 30 5.61 -13.90 8.51
N GLY A 31 4.76 -13.94 7.49
CA GLY A 31 3.31 -14.00 7.69
C GLY A 31 2.68 -12.68 8.14
N MET A 32 3.36 -11.56 7.90
CA MET A 32 2.88 -10.22 8.23
C MET A 32 1.55 -9.90 7.53
N SER A 33 0.67 -9.22 8.25
CA SER A 33 -0.52 -8.61 7.67
C SER A 33 -0.22 -7.17 7.30
N VAL A 34 -0.23 -6.86 6.00
CA VAL A 34 -0.01 -5.48 5.52
C VAL A 34 -1.33 -4.87 5.04
N LEU A 35 -1.81 -3.85 5.74
CA LEU A 35 -2.92 -3.01 5.29
C LEU A 35 -2.32 -1.81 4.56
N SER A 36 -2.63 -1.67 3.28
CA SER A 36 -2.06 -0.61 2.44
C SER A 36 -3.16 0.15 1.74
N SER A 37 -3.15 1.48 1.81
CA SER A 37 -4.18 2.33 1.17
C SER A 37 -4.23 2.17 -0.35
N ASN A 38 -3.17 1.64 -0.96
CA ASN A 38 -3.08 1.28 -2.37
C ASN A 38 -2.16 0.05 -2.57
N CYS A 39 -1.76 -0.22 -3.82
CA CYS A 39 -0.98 -1.41 -4.19
C CYS A 39 0.44 -1.50 -3.59
N VAL A 40 0.97 -0.46 -2.92
CA VAL A 40 2.36 -0.45 -2.40
C VAL A 40 2.63 -1.65 -1.50
N GLY A 41 1.79 -1.91 -0.50
CA GLY A 41 1.96 -3.06 0.41
C GLY A 41 1.97 -4.40 -0.32
N ALA A 42 1.10 -4.58 -1.33
CA ALA A 42 1.07 -5.81 -2.13
C ALA A 42 2.36 -5.99 -2.96
N PHE A 43 2.91 -4.91 -3.53
CA PHE A 43 4.19 -4.98 -4.26
C PHE A 43 5.37 -5.29 -3.35
N ILE A 44 5.39 -4.73 -2.13
CA ILE A 44 6.42 -5.03 -1.13
C ILE A 44 6.38 -6.53 -0.76
N LEU A 45 5.20 -7.06 -0.39
CA LEU A 45 5.04 -8.48 -0.06
C LEU A 45 5.39 -9.39 -1.24
N HIS A 46 4.98 -9.03 -2.46
CA HIS A 46 5.35 -9.78 -3.66
C HIS A 46 6.87 -9.83 -3.87
N ASP A 47 7.58 -8.71 -3.69
CA ASP A 47 9.03 -8.67 -3.84
C ASP A 47 9.76 -9.50 -2.77
N LEU A 48 9.18 -9.60 -1.58
CA LEU A 48 9.65 -10.45 -0.48
C LEU A 48 9.20 -11.91 -0.60
N ASN A 49 8.34 -12.25 -1.58
CA ASN A 49 7.74 -13.58 -1.71
C ASN A 49 6.95 -14.01 -0.45
N GLU A 50 6.26 -13.07 0.17
CA GLU A 50 5.41 -13.27 1.34
C GLU A 50 3.94 -13.45 0.95
N PRO A 51 3.16 -14.20 1.75
CA PRO A 51 1.73 -14.36 1.51
C PRO A 51 0.98 -13.04 1.74
N PHE A 52 -0.14 -12.88 1.04
CA PHE A 52 -1.04 -11.78 1.29
C PHE A 52 -2.02 -12.10 2.44
N ASN A 53 -1.63 -11.77 3.67
CA ASN A 53 -2.42 -11.97 4.89
C ASN A 53 -3.31 -10.77 5.23
N SER A 54 -3.88 -10.13 4.21
CA SER A 54 -4.71 -8.94 4.33
C SER A 54 -5.59 -8.81 3.08
N PRO A 55 -6.82 -8.28 3.19
CA PRO A 55 -7.68 -8.09 2.03
C PRO A 55 -7.24 -6.91 1.14
N PHE A 56 -6.32 -6.04 1.60
CA PHE A 56 -5.83 -4.85 0.89
C PHE A 56 -4.79 -5.17 -0.19
N VAL A 57 -5.22 -5.94 -1.19
CA VAL A 57 -4.40 -6.36 -2.32
C VAL A 57 -5.13 -6.03 -3.60
N ASN A 58 -4.41 -5.47 -4.59
CA ASN A 58 -4.95 -5.13 -5.90
C ASN A 58 -6.13 -4.14 -5.86
N LEU A 59 -6.16 -3.30 -4.84
CA LEU A 59 -7.21 -2.32 -4.60
C LEU A 59 -6.61 -1.00 -4.10
N TYR A 60 -7.42 0.05 -4.08
CA TYR A 60 -7.11 1.25 -3.33
C TYR A 60 -8.33 1.74 -2.53
N VAL A 61 -8.03 2.43 -1.44
CA VAL A 61 -8.96 3.20 -0.63
C VAL A 61 -8.38 4.60 -0.50
N LYS A 62 -9.19 5.64 -0.74
CA LYS A 62 -8.71 7.02 -0.57
C LYS A 62 -8.17 7.23 0.85
N PRO A 63 -7.09 8.00 1.04
CA PRO A 63 -6.44 8.18 2.35
C PRO A 63 -7.40 8.50 3.51
N ARG A 64 -8.34 9.44 3.32
CA ARG A 64 -9.33 9.76 4.36
C ARG A 64 -10.21 8.58 4.74
N ASN A 65 -10.72 7.85 3.76
CA ASN A 65 -11.52 6.66 4.01
C ASN A 65 -10.67 5.53 4.61
N PHE A 66 -9.39 5.43 4.25
CA PHE A 66 -8.48 4.46 4.84
C PHE A 66 -8.23 4.76 6.33
N ILE A 67 -8.04 6.04 6.70
CA ILE A 67 -7.96 6.46 8.10
C ILE A 67 -9.25 6.09 8.85
N ARG A 68 -10.42 6.38 8.28
CA ARG A 68 -11.72 6.01 8.87
C ARG A 68 -11.86 4.49 9.06
N TYR A 69 -11.44 3.70 8.08
CA TYR A 69 -11.39 2.24 8.20
C TYR A 69 -10.53 1.81 9.40
N LEU A 70 -9.34 2.39 9.53
CA LEU A 70 -8.39 2.08 10.61
C LEU A 70 -8.91 2.51 11.99
N GLN A 71 -9.65 3.62 12.08
CA GLN A 71 -10.26 4.09 13.33
C GLN A 71 -11.34 3.15 13.87
N ASN A 72 -11.97 2.34 13.00
CA ASN A 72 -13.07 1.45 13.40
C ASN A 72 -13.02 0.08 12.69
N MET A 73 -11.83 -0.54 12.65
CA MET A 73 -11.64 -1.84 12.00
C MET A 73 -12.64 -2.92 12.46
N PRO A 74 -12.98 -3.06 13.77
CA PRO A 74 -13.94 -4.08 14.22
C PRO A 74 -15.32 -3.95 13.57
N HIS A 75 -15.83 -2.73 13.39
CA HIS A 75 -17.10 -2.48 12.69
C HIS A 75 -16.99 -2.93 11.23
N TYR A 76 -15.98 -2.44 10.53
CA TYR A 76 -15.80 -2.67 9.09
C TYR A 76 -15.51 -4.15 8.76
N HIS A 77 -14.87 -4.90 9.65
CA HIS A 77 -14.64 -6.35 9.45
C HIS A 77 -15.92 -7.18 9.48
N GLN A 78 -17.00 -6.67 10.08
CA GLN A 78 -18.29 -7.35 10.14
C GLN A 78 -19.20 -7.01 8.96
N GLN A 79 -18.82 -6.03 8.14
CA GLN A 79 -19.62 -5.58 7.01
C GLN A 79 -19.38 -6.48 5.78
N THR A 80 -20.45 -6.70 5.02
CA THR A 80 -20.40 -7.32 3.69
C THR A 80 -20.24 -6.23 2.64
N LEU A 81 -19.38 -6.41 1.63
CA LEU A 81 -19.28 -5.41 0.56
C LEU A 81 -20.57 -5.36 -0.25
N VAL A 82 -21.03 -4.15 -0.51
CA VAL A 82 -22.13 -3.87 -1.43
C VAL A 82 -21.56 -3.27 -2.70
N PHE A 83 -21.69 -3.98 -3.82
CA PHE A 83 -21.23 -3.49 -5.12
C PHE A 83 -22.35 -2.72 -5.81
N LYS A 84 -22.05 -1.49 -6.21
CA LYS A 84 -22.97 -0.63 -6.97
C LYS A 84 -22.43 -0.44 -8.39
N PRO A 85 -23.31 -0.27 -9.41
CA PRO A 85 -22.87 0.14 -10.73
C PRO A 85 -22.01 1.42 -10.63
N ALA A 86 -20.83 1.37 -11.23
CA ALA A 86 -19.90 2.50 -11.27
C ALA A 86 -19.40 2.65 -12.71
N ASP A 87 -19.20 3.89 -13.13
CA ASP A 87 -18.56 4.20 -14.43
C ASP A 87 -17.04 4.00 -14.33
N LYS A 88 -16.63 2.76 -14.04
CA LYS A 88 -15.25 2.32 -13.87
C LYS A 88 -15.06 0.95 -14.52
N PRO A 89 -13.87 0.66 -15.09
CA PRO A 89 -13.57 -0.62 -15.70
C PRO A 89 -13.29 -1.73 -14.66
N TYR A 90 -13.60 -1.50 -13.39
CA TYR A 90 -13.33 -2.40 -12.27
C TYR A 90 -14.45 -2.29 -11.21
N PRO A 91 -14.64 -3.30 -10.35
CA PRO A 91 -15.66 -3.26 -9.29
C PRO A 91 -15.36 -2.21 -8.23
N VAL A 92 -16.41 -1.52 -7.76
CA VAL A 92 -16.36 -0.65 -6.59
C VAL A 92 -17.28 -1.23 -5.53
N GLY A 93 -16.69 -1.76 -4.46
CA GLY A 93 -17.41 -2.32 -3.32
C GLY A 93 -17.49 -1.31 -2.19
N TRP A 94 -18.61 -1.26 -1.50
CA TRP A 94 -18.84 -0.38 -0.37
C TRP A 94 -18.86 -1.20 0.91
N LEU A 95 -17.97 -0.86 1.84
CA LEU A 95 -17.94 -1.43 3.18
C LEU A 95 -18.66 -0.45 4.10
N ASP A 96 -19.97 -0.65 4.26
CA ASP A 96 -20.89 0.35 4.80
C ASP A 96 -20.78 1.66 3.99
N ASP A 97 -20.09 2.64 4.52
CA ASP A 97 -19.94 3.96 3.93
C ASP A 97 -18.57 4.20 3.25
N ILE A 98 -17.66 3.23 3.32
CA ILE A 98 -16.32 3.31 2.74
C ILE A 98 -16.28 2.69 1.33
N PRO A 99 -16.02 3.46 0.26
CA PRO A 99 -15.79 2.92 -1.07
C PRO A 99 -14.38 2.31 -1.19
N ILE A 100 -14.32 1.10 -1.73
CA ILE A 100 -13.10 0.34 -2.01
C ILE A 100 -13.06 0.05 -3.52
N HIS A 101 -11.95 0.42 -4.15
CA HIS A 101 -11.77 0.32 -5.60
C HIS A 101 -10.91 -0.89 -5.96
N PHE A 102 -11.53 -1.93 -6.52
CA PHE A 102 -10.90 -3.24 -6.78
C PHE A 102 -10.22 -3.30 -8.17
N MET A 103 -9.14 -2.53 -8.33
CA MET A 103 -8.46 -2.24 -9.61
C MET A 103 -8.10 -3.44 -10.50
N HIS A 104 -7.72 -4.60 -9.93
CA HIS A 104 -7.29 -5.77 -10.71
C HIS A 104 -8.21 -6.99 -10.55
N TYR A 105 -9.50 -6.77 -10.30
CA TYR A 105 -10.50 -7.83 -10.21
C TYR A 105 -11.45 -7.74 -11.40
N HIS A 106 -11.81 -8.89 -11.98
CA HIS A 106 -12.63 -8.97 -13.19
C HIS A 106 -14.13 -8.82 -12.89
N SER A 107 -14.55 -9.15 -11.66
CA SER A 107 -15.95 -9.10 -11.26
C SER A 107 -16.11 -8.76 -9.77
N ALA A 108 -17.29 -8.27 -9.41
CA ALA A 108 -17.70 -8.05 -8.02
C ALA A 108 -17.61 -9.33 -7.19
N GLN A 109 -17.97 -10.47 -7.79
CA GLN A 109 -17.86 -11.78 -7.13
C GLN A 109 -16.40 -12.12 -6.79
N GLU A 110 -15.48 -11.97 -7.75
CA GLU A 110 -14.05 -12.22 -7.51
C GLU A 110 -13.51 -11.32 -6.39
N ALA A 111 -13.88 -10.04 -6.41
CA ALA A 111 -13.51 -9.08 -5.38
C ALA A 111 -14.04 -9.48 -4.00
N GLN A 112 -15.32 -9.87 -3.89
CA GLN A 112 -15.95 -10.33 -2.65
C GLN A 112 -15.23 -11.56 -2.06
N GLU A 113 -15.08 -12.61 -2.87
CA GLU A 113 -14.47 -13.87 -2.43
C GLU A 113 -13.03 -13.66 -1.94
N LYS A 114 -12.26 -12.82 -2.64
CA LYS A 114 -10.87 -12.51 -2.27
C LYS A 114 -10.79 -11.61 -1.05
N TRP A 115 -11.70 -10.66 -0.88
CA TRP A 115 -11.81 -9.83 0.31
C TRP A 115 -12.08 -10.70 1.55
N GLU A 116 -13.17 -11.48 1.54
CA GLU A 116 -13.57 -12.31 2.67
C GLU A 116 -12.53 -13.37 3.03
N SER A 117 -11.97 -14.06 2.03
CA SER A 117 -10.99 -15.13 2.27
C SER A 117 -9.66 -14.62 2.82
N ARG A 118 -9.25 -13.39 2.48
CA ARG A 118 -8.02 -12.78 2.99
C ARG A 118 -8.23 -12.05 4.31
N LEU A 119 -9.42 -11.48 4.55
CA LEU A 119 -9.75 -10.88 5.84
C LEU A 119 -9.62 -11.89 6.99
N LYS A 120 -9.99 -13.15 6.75
CA LYS A 120 -9.80 -14.26 7.71
C LYS A 120 -8.34 -14.59 8.04
N ARG A 121 -7.38 -14.09 7.27
CA ARG A 121 -5.93 -14.32 7.46
C ARG A 121 -5.25 -13.19 8.20
N LEU A 122 -5.97 -12.14 8.56
CA LEU A 122 -5.42 -10.97 9.22
C LEU A 122 -4.90 -11.37 10.62
N ASP A 123 -3.61 -11.12 10.84
CA ASP A 123 -2.95 -11.24 12.13
C ASP A 123 -2.78 -9.85 12.73
N SER A 124 -3.51 -9.58 13.81
CA SER A 124 -3.47 -8.27 14.49
C SER A 124 -2.16 -8.07 15.27
N ASP A 125 -1.50 -9.15 15.68
CA ASP A 125 -0.23 -9.10 16.43
C ASP A 125 0.97 -8.94 15.50
N ASN A 126 0.77 -9.09 14.18
CA ASN A 126 1.78 -8.94 13.14
C ASN A 126 1.31 -7.97 12.04
N LEU A 127 0.66 -6.88 12.47
CA LEU A 127 0.01 -5.91 11.60
C LEU A 127 0.93 -4.73 11.27
N PHE A 128 0.97 -4.39 9.98
CA PHE A 128 1.72 -3.27 9.42
C PHE A 128 0.83 -2.42 8.54
N ILE A 129 0.85 -1.11 8.74
CA ILE A 129 -0.02 -0.18 8.02
C ILE A 129 0.81 0.74 7.15
N VAL A 130 0.42 0.82 5.88
CA VAL A 130 1.06 1.64 4.87
C VAL A 130 0.04 2.58 4.26
N MET A 131 0.32 3.88 4.29
CA MET A 131 -0.43 4.88 3.56
C MET A 131 0.51 5.63 2.61
N THR A 132 -0.03 6.20 1.54
CA THR A 132 0.69 7.16 0.71
C THR A 132 -0.04 8.49 0.74
N ASN A 133 0.70 9.60 0.80
CA ASN A 133 0.20 10.94 0.50
C ASN A 133 -0.08 11.03 -1.01
N LYS A 134 -1.16 10.39 -1.47
CA LYS A 134 -1.63 10.39 -2.86
C LYS A 134 -3.15 10.24 -2.88
N ASP A 135 -3.85 11.28 -3.30
CA ASP A 135 -5.33 11.32 -3.44
C ASP A 135 -5.78 12.10 -4.68
N GLY A 136 -5.01 12.00 -5.77
CA GLY A 136 -5.36 12.63 -7.04
C GLY A 136 -5.53 14.15 -6.91
N ALA A 137 -6.67 14.67 -7.32
CA ALA A 137 -6.96 16.10 -7.29
C ALA A 137 -7.37 16.62 -5.89
N GLU A 138 -7.84 15.74 -5.00
CA GLU A 138 -8.29 16.14 -3.65
C GLU A 138 -7.09 16.41 -2.72
N GLY A 139 -6.00 15.68 -2.93
CA GLY A 139 -4.79 15.78 -2.14
C GLY A 139 -4.98 15.27 -0.70
N VAL A 140 -3.86 15.05 -0.01
CA VAL A 140 -3.86 14.67 1.41
C VAL A 140 -3.46 15.89 2.22
N THR A 141 -4.33 16.32 3.14
CA THR A 141 -4.07 17.50 3.98
C THR A 141 -3.12 17.17 5.13
N TYR A 142 -2.58 18.18 5.77
CA TYR A 142 -1.80 17.99 7.00
C TYR A 142 -2.62 17.32 8.10
N GLN A 143 -3.90 17.68 8.26
CA GLN A 143 -4.76 17.07 9.28
C GLN A 143 -4.94 15.57 9.02
N ASP A 144 -5.10 15.16 7.76
CA ASP A 144 -5.18 13.73 7.42
C ASP A 144 -3.90 12.98 7.83
N LEU A 145 -2.73 13.60 7.69
CA LEU A 145 -1.46 13.01 8.14
C LEU A 145 -1.36 12.95 9.67
N ALA A 146 -1.76 14.00 10.37
CA ALA A 146 -1.79 14.03 11.82
C ALA A 146 -2.79 13.01 12.40
N ASP A 147 -3.96 12.85 11.79
CA ASP A 147 -4.95 11.85 12.19
C ASP A 147 -4.41 10.43 12.02
N PHE A 148 -3.68 10.17 10.92
CA PHE A 148 -3.00 8.90 10.71
C PHE A 148 -1.89 8.65 11.74
N ASP A 149 -1.10 9.67 12.07
CA ASP A 149 -0.02 9.59 13.05
C ASP A 149 -0.53 9.26 14.46
N ASN A 150 -1.70 9.79 14.81
CA ASN A 150 -2.36 9.56 16.09
C ASN A 150 -3.05 8.18 16.21
N LEU A 151 -3.13 7.38 15.14
CA LEU A 151 -3.75 6.06 15.22
C LEU A 151 -2.96 5.12 16.16
N PRO A 152 -3.65 4.30 16.97
CA PRO A 152 -3.01 3.48 18.02
C PRO A 152 -2.35 2.19 17.48
N PHE A 153 -1.70 2.27 16.32
CA PHE A 153 -0.93 1.15 15.76
C PHE A 153 0.57 1.38 15.94
N LYS A 154 1.25 0.35 16.42
CA LYS A 154 2.71 0.35 16.62
C LYS A 154 3.47 0.51 15.30
N ASN A 155 3.07 -0.25 14.28
CA ASN A 155 3.76 -0.30 13.00
C ASN A 155 2.92 0.37 11.91
N LYS A 156 3.08 1.69 11.76
CA LYS A 156 2.40 2.46 10.71
C LYS A 156 3.36 3.47 10.06
N VAL A 157 3.25 3.61 8.74
CA VAL A 157 4.00 4.60 7.96
C VAL A 157 3.14 5.24 6.89
N VAL A 158 3.37 6.53 6.66
CA VAL A 158 2.83 7.28 5.52
C VAL A 158 3.97 7.84 4.66
N PHE A 159 3.95 7.50 3.38
CA PHE A 159 4.94 8.01 2.42
C PHE A 159 4.56 9.39 1.91
N THR A 160 5.44 10.38 2.07
CA THR A 160 5.18 11.80 1.77
C THR A 160 6.14 12.36 0.73
N HIS A 161 5.70 13.39 -0.02
CA HIS A 161 6.51 14.06 -1.04
C HIS A 161 7.41 15.17 -0.47
N LYS A 162 7.24 15.50 0.82
CA LYS A 162 8.03 16.49 1.57
C LYS A 162 8.21 16.01 3.02
N PRO A 163 9.20 16.54 3.76
CA PRO A 163 9.43 16.15 5.16
C PRO A 163 8.35 16.70 6.10
N TYR A 164 8.02 15.90 7.12
CA TYR A 164 7.17 16.24 8.27
C TYR A 164 7.86 15.69 9.54
N PRO A 165 8.95 16.31 10.01
CA PRO A 165 9.76 15.79 11.12
C PRO A 165 9.01 15.64 12.45
N GLU A 166 7.87 16.32 12.59
CA GLU A 166 6.97 16.27 13.74
C GLU A 166 6.02 15.06 13.75
N LEU A 167 5.90 14.32 12.63
CA LEU A 167 5.04 13.15 12.51
C LEU A 167 5.90 11.88 12.49
N GLU A 168 5.78 11.04 13.51
CA GLU A 168 6.61 9.82 13.66
C GLU A 168 6.40 8.80 12.54
N SER A 169 5.17 8.75 12.00
CA SER A 169 4.80 7.86 10.90
C SER A 169 5.21 8.38 9.52
N ALA A 170 5.64 9.63 9.38
CA ALA A 170 5.93 10.21 8.07
C ALA A 170 7.31 9.79 7.54
N VAL A 171 7.32 9.27 6.32
CA VAL A 171 8.53 8.88 5.60
C VAL A 171 8.62 9.65 4.29
N TYR A 172 9.56 10.59 4.23
CA TYR A 172 9.80 11.40 3.03
C TYR A 172 10.44 10.57 1.91
N ILE A 173 9.76 10.52 0.76
CA ILE A 173 10.21 9.89 -0.47
C ILE A 173 10.67 10.95 -1.45
N LYS A 174 11.96 10.91 -1.82
CA LYS A 174 12.56 11.84 -2.79
C LYS A 174 12.13 11.52 -4.21
N GLY A 175 12.18 12.52 -5.08
CA GLY A 175 11.80 12.45 -6.51
C GLY A 175 10.43 13.06 -6.81
N PHE A 176 9.78 13.65 -5.81
CA PHE A 176 8.45 14.28 -5.90
C PHE A 176 8.46 15.69 -5.30
N GLU A 177 9.62 16.35 -5.22
CA GLU A 177 9.79 17.64 -4.54
C GLU A 177 9.00 18.77 -5.19
N ASN A 178 8.80 18.69 -6.51
CA ASN A 178 8.04 19.66 -7.30
C ASN A 178 6.57 19.24 -7.49
N GLU A 179 6.15 18.15 -6.87
CA GLU A 179 4.79 17.61 -6.94
C GLU A 179 4.02 17.94 -5.65
N THR A 180 2.70 17.85 -5.69
CA THR A 180 1.83 18.06 -4.51
C THR A 180 1.60 16.79 -3.69
N GLN A 181 2.06 15.64 -4.19
CA GLN A 181 1.82 14.31 -3.63
C GLN A 181 2.87 13.32 -4.15
N VAL A 182 2.98 12.14 -3.52
CA VAL A 182 3.87 11.11 -4.07
C VAL A 182 3.26 10.50 -5.34
N GLY A 183 4.11 10.08 -6.28
CA GLY A 183 3.70 9.32 -7.45
C GLY A 183 3.43 7.85 -7.16
N ASP A 184 3.48 7.01 -8.19
CA ASP A 184 3.43 5.55 -8.03
C ASP A 184 4.77 5.03 -7.49
N ILE A 185 4.92 5.02 -6.17
CA ILE A 185 6.21 4.71 -5.53
C ILE A 185 6.67 3.25 -5.68
N PHE A 186 5.82 2.40 -6.26
CA PHE A 186 6.16 1.04 -6.68
C PHE A 186 6.85 0.97 -8.05
N GLU A 187 6.94 2.09 -8.78
CA GLU A 187 7.72 2.19 -10.01
C GLU A 187 9.22 2.29 -9.74
N PHE A 188 10.02 1.93 -10.75
CA PHE A 188 11.47 2.05 -10.69
C PHE A 188 11.90 3.51 -10.70
N SER A 189 12.72 3.92 -9.74
CA SER A 189 13.24 5.29 -9.61
C SER A 189 14.38 5.60 -10.60
N GLY A 190 15.05 4.56 -11.12
CA GLY A 190 16.22 4.71 -11.98
C GLY A 190 16.46 3.53 -12.93
N TRP A 191 17.73 3.12 -13.03
CA TRP A 191 18.22 1.99 -13.84
C TRP A 191 18.84 0.87 -13.00
N ASN A 192 18.91 1.05 -11.69
CA ASN A 192 19.53 0.15 -10.73
C ASN A 192 18.55 -0.89 -10.17
N GLY A 193 17.32 -0.96 -10.69
CA GLY A 193 16.27 -1.87 -10.20
C GLY A 193 15.63 -1.46 -8.88
N GLU A 194 15.99 -0.31 -8.31
CA GLU A 194 15.32 0.25 -7.13
C GLU A 194 13.99 0.88 -7.52
N LYS A 195 13.02 0.72 -6.63
CA LYS A 195 11.73 1.40 -6.64
C LYS A 195 11.76 2.56 -5.66
N TYR A 196 10.88 3.54 -5.81
CA TYR A 196 10.88 4.69 -4.90
C TYR A 196 10.66 4.29 -3.42
N TYR A 197 9.84 3.28 -3.14
CA TYR A 197 9.65 2.80 -1.77
C TYR A 197 10.89 2.11 -1.17
N ASP A 198 11.91 1.76 -1.95
CA ASP A 198 13.16 1.19 -1.41
C ASP A 198 13.98 2.25 -0.64
N GLN A 199 13.62 3.53 -0.71
CA GLN A 199 14.17 4.59 0.14
C GLN A 199 13.83 4.40 1.63
N PHE A 200 12.81 3.60 1.94
CA PHE A 200 12.45 3.19 3.29
C PHE A 200 12.90 1.74 3.52
N ASP A 201 13.64 1.49 4.60
CA ASP A 201 14.06 0.12 4.95
C ASP A 201 12.91 -0.67 5.57
N TYR A 202 11.95 -1.05 4.72
CA TYR A 202 10.75 -1.78 5.11
C TYR A 202 11.08 -3.18 5.66
N VAL A 203 12.22 -3.78 5.30
CA VAL A 203 12.65 -5.07 5.87
C VAL A 203 13.08 -4.89 7.33
N ALA A 204 13.90 -3.87 7.61
CA ALA A 204 14.24 -3.56 9.00
C ALA A 204 12.99 -3.21 9.81
N TRP A 205 12.05 -2.47 9.24
CA TRP A 205 10.77 -2.15 9.87
C TRP A 205 9.94 -3.41 10.16
N PHE A 206 9.79 -4.33 9.20
CA PHE A 206 9.09 -5.59 9.41
C PHE A 206 9.69 -6.46 10.51
N ASN A 207 11.01 -6.41 10.71
CA ASN A 207 11.68 -7.17 11.76
C ASN A 207 11.47 -6.60 13.18
N LYS A 208 10.88 -5.40 13.36
CA LYS A 208 10.73 -4.70 14.67
C LYS A 208 9.48 -5.11 15.49
N ARG A 209 9.00 -6.34 15.35
CA ARG A 209 7.72 -6.86 15.91
C ARG A 209 7.25 -6.19 17.19
#